data_AF-L1LER2-F1
#
_entry.id   AF-L1LER2-F1
#
_cell.length_a   1.000
_cell.length_b   1.000
_cell.length_c   1.000
_cell.angle_alpha   90.00
_cell.angle_beta   90.00
_cell.angle_gamma   90.00
#
_symmetry.space_group_name_H-M   'P 1'
#
loop_
_entity.id
_entity.type
_entity.pdbx_description
1 polymer ?
#
loop_
_entity_poly.entity_id
_entity_poly.type
_entity_poly.pdbx_seq_one_letter_code
_entity_poly.pdbx_strand_id
1 'polypeptide(L)'
;MSTLLSIFVILKSCSCINPGQDPVTRKNVEQKVKEQAPLRLEEPGTCLYPRTPVTMDVLNLDPYWFEAKNLRSGLIDPKPDCFVLKVVCGNDTLWESVNGWECTHAFFHCSEMRKLVVIGVERAKRGFYKALLKQQGERWKEIPMINVDTLAFEIDREQ
;
A
#
# COMPACT_ATOMS: atom_id res chain seq x y z
N MET A 1 -2.26 -2.46 29.83
CA MET A 1 -3.48 -2.74 29.03
C MET A 1 -3.09 -2.60 27.58
N SER A 2 -2.92 -3.71 26.87
CA SER A 2 -2.45 -3.71 25.49
C SER A 2 -3.65 -3.57 24.56
N THR A 3 -3.80 -2.40 23.95
CA THR A 3 -4.77 -2.17 22.88
C THR A 3 -4.33 -3.00 21.68
N LEU A 4 -5.05 -4.10 21.41
CA LEU A 4 -4.98 -4.85 20.16
C LEU A 4 -5.35 -3.89 19.01
N LEU A 5 -4.35 -3.20 18.45
CA LEU A 5 -4.47 -2.62 17.13
C LEU A 5 -4.49 -3.81 16.17
N SER A 6 -5.68 -4.32 15.86
CA SER A 6 -5.86 -5.08 14.63
C SER A 6 -5.35 -4.17 13.52
N ILE A 7 -4.21 -4.52 12.93
CA ILE A 7 -3.77 -4.00 11.64
C ILE A 7 -4.82 -4.51 10.65
N PHE A 8 -5.97 -3.84 10.60
CA PHE A 8 -6.73 -3.78 9.38
C PHE A 8 -5.78 -3.09 8.42
N VAL A 9 -5.02 -3.89 7.67
CA VAL A 9 -4.63 -3.51 6.33
C VAL A 9 -5.97 -3.21 5.68
N ILE A 10 -6.39 -1.94 5.75
CA ILE A 10 -7.37 -1.43 4.83
C ILE A 10 -6.62 -1.51 3.52
N LEU A 11 -6.64 -2.70 2.91
CA LEU A 11 -6.55 -2.83 1.49
C LEU A 11 -7.55 -1.79 1.03
N LYS A 12 -7.05 -0.66 0.54
CA LYS A 12 -7.83 0.20 -0.33
C LYS A 12 -8.10 -0.69 -1.53
N SER A 13 -9.07 -1.58 -1.38
CA SER A 13 -9.69 -2.30 -2.45
C SER A 13 -10.36 -1.20 -3.23
N CYS A 14 -9.64 -0.67 -4.22
CA CYS A 14 -10.24 -0.06 -5.38
C CYS A 14 -11.19 -1.13 -5.93
N SER A 15 -12.41 -1.10 -5.42
CA SER A 15 -13.44 -2.10 -5.66
C SER A 15 -14.03 -1.79 -7.03
N CYS A 16 -13.28 -2.08 -8.08
CA CYS A 16 -13.82 -2.20 -9.41
C CYS A 16 -14.15 -3.69 -9.67
N ILE A 17 -14.91 -4.31 -8.77
CA ILE A 17 -15.53 -5.61 -9.05
C ILE A 17 -16.80 -5.28 -9.82
N ASN A 18 -16.82 -5.58 -11.12
CA ASN A 18 -18.05 -5.69 -11.89
C ASN A 18 -18.58 -7.12 -11.70
N PRO A 19 -19.63 -7.36 -10.89
CA PRO A 19 -20.29 -8.65 -10.87
C PRO A 19 -21.19 -8.76 -12.10
N GLY A 20 -20.77 -9.56 -13.07
CA GLY A 20 -21.64 -10.06 -14.12
C GLY A 20 -21.05 -11.36 -14.65
N GLN A 21 -21.76 -12.47 -14.79
CA GLN A 21 -23.17 -12.81 -14.59
C GLN A 21 -23.20 -14.34 -14.46
N ASP A 22 -24.04 -14.88 -13.58
CA ASP A 22 -24.56 -16.24 -13.77
C ASP A 22 -26.07 -16.16 -14.11
N PRO A 23 -26.58 -17.08 -14.95
CA PRO A 23 -27.91 -16.98 -15.52
C PRO A 23 -28.98 -17.46 -14.53
N VAL A 24 -29.80 -16.55 -14.01
CA VAL A 24 -31.01 -16.91 -13.25
C VAL A 24 -32.26 -16.66 -14.08
N THR A 25 -32.99 -17.75 -14.21
CA THR A 25 -34.22 -17.98 -14.95
C THR A 25 -35.36 -17.04 -14.59
N ARG A 26 -36.04 -16.55 -15.64
CA ARG A 26 -37.21 -15.67 -15.67
C ARG A 26 -38.35 -16.11 -14.74
N LYS A 27 -38.82 -15.17 -13.91
CA LYS A 27 -40.25 -15.03 -13.58
C LYS A 27 -40.66 -13.60 -13.89
N ASN A 28 -41.64 -13.46 -14.76
CA ASN A 28 -42.15 -12.18 -15.26
C ASN A 28 -42.92 -11.46 -14.15
N VAL A 29 -42.36 -10.35 -13.67
CA VAL A 29 -43.08 -9.34 -12.89
C VAL A 29 -43.03 -8.07 -13.72
N GLU A 30 -44.19 -7.60 -14.18
CA GLU A 30 -44.34 -6.30 -14.85
C GLU A 30 -44.10 -5.19 -13.83
N GLN A 31 -42.82 -4.84 -13.67
CA GLN A 31 -42.41 -3.74 -12.81
C GLN A 31 -42.19 -2.50 -13.68
N LYS A 32 -43.01 -1.49 -13.46
CA LYS A 32 -43.00 -0.19 -14.13
C LYS A 32 -41.62 0.46 -13.93
N VAL A 33 -40.76 0.36 -14.94
CA VAL A 33 -39.40 0.89 -14.94
C VAL A 33 -39.47 2.41 -14.91
N LYS A 34 -39.13 3.00 -13.75
CA LYS A 34 -38.78 4.42 -13.69
C LYS A 34 -37.44 4.56 -14.40
N GLU A 35 -37.45 5.29 -15.50
CA GLU A 35 -36.29 5.73 -16.26
C GLU A 35 -35.33 6.48 -15.32
N GLN A 36 -34.34 5.75 -14.80
CA GLN A 36 -33.25 6.34 -14.02
C GLN A 36 -32.27 6.98 -14.99
N ALA A 37 -32.03 8.27 -14.81
CA ALA A 37 -31.06 9.03 -15.57
C ALA A 37 -29.69 8.32 -15.56
N PRO A 38 -28.96 8.28 -16.69
CA PRO A 38 -27.67 7.62 -16.78
C PRO A 38 -26.70 8.17 -15.73
N LEU A 39 -26.23 7.31 -14.82
CA LEU A 39 -25.12 7.63 -13.94
C LEU A 39 -23.91 7.94 -14.83
N ARG A 40 -23.52 9.22 -14.89
CA ARG A 40 -22.26 9.64 -15.52
C ARG A 40 -21.12 9.06 -14.67
N LEU A 41 -20.36 8.13 -15.24
CA LEU A 41 -19.06 7.76 -14.70
C LEU A 41 -18.19 9.01 -14.79
N GLU A 42 -17.85 9.62 -13.65
CA GLU A 42 -16.82 10.65 -13.64
C GLU A 42 -15.49 9.96 -13.97
N GLU A 43 -14.90 10.31 -15.11
CA GLU A 43 -13.60 9.79 -15.47
C GLU A 43 -12.59 10.20 -14.39
N PRO A 44 -11.72 9.28 -13.93
CA PRO A 44 -10.76 9.56 -12.87
C PRO A 44 -9.92 10.77 -13.29
N GLY A 45 -10.11 11.89 -12.58
CA GLY A 45 -9.45 13.15 -12.86
C GLY A 45 -7.94 12.93 -12.90
N THR A 46 -7.35 13.11 -14.08
CA THR A 46 -5.90 13.11 -14.23
C THR A 46 -5.37 14.33 -13.46
N CYS A 47 -4.43 14.10 -12.54
CA CYS A 47 -3.81 15.19 -11.81
C CYS A 47 -3.01 16.03 -12.83
N LEU A 48 -3.47 17.26 -13.10
CA LEU A 48 -2.92 18.13 -14.14
C LEU A 48 -1.55 18.71 -13.78
N TYR A 49 -1.07 18.48 -12.56
CA TYR A 49 0.21 18.99 -12.09
C TYR A 49 1.29 17.91 -12.19
N PRO A 50 2.49 18.26 -12.70
CA PRO A 50 3.62 17.35 -12.67
C PRO A 50 3.97 17.01 -11.22
N ARG A 51 4.00 15.72 -10.89
CA ARG A 51 4.44 15.23 -9.58
C ARG A 51 5.97 15.22 -9.54
N THR A 52 6.55 15.40 -8.35
CA THR A 52 8.00 15.37 -8.15
C THR A 52 8.49 13.95 -7.84
N PRO A 53 9.50 13.42 -8.56
CA PRO A 53 10.09 12.13 -8.21
C PRO A 53 10.90 12.22 -6.93
N VAL A 54 10.67 11.31 -5.98
CA VAL A 54 11.37 11.29 -4.69
C VAL A 54 11.90 9.89 -4.32
N THR A 55 12.87 9.87 -3.41
CA THR A 55 13.35 8.66 -2.74
C THR A 55 12.78 8.62 -1.32
N MET A 56 12.18 7.51 -0.93
CA MET A 56 11.69 7.28 0.42
C MET A 56 12.76 6.58 1.25
N ASP A 57 13.41 7.29 2.16
CA ASP A 57 14.27 6.69 3.19
C ASP A 57 13.45 6.40 4.45
N VAL A 58 13.17 5.13 4.70
CA VAL A 58 12.29 4.70 5.81
C VAL A 58 12.89 4.98 7.19
N LEU A 59 14.20 5.28 7.29
CA LEU A 59 14.84 5.67 8.54
C LEU A 59 14.96 7.19 8.73
N ASN A 60 14.87 7.96 7.64
CA ASN A 60 15.07 9.40 7.64
C ASN A 60 14.09 10.08 6.67
N LEU A 61 12.81 10.02 7.02
CA LEU A 61 11.74 10.57 6.19
C LEU A 61 11.81 12.09 6.14
N ASP A 62 11.73 12.64 4.94
CA ASP A 62 11.50 14.07 4.74
C ASP A 62 10.02 14.40 4.95
N PRO A 63 9.65 15.13 6.03
CA PRO A 63 8.25 15.46 6.31
C PRO A 63 7.63 16.40 5.27
N TYR A 64 8.45 16.99 4.39
CA TYR A 64 7.94 17.74 3.25
C TYR A 64 7.23 16.80 2.25
N TRP A 65 7.76 15.60 2.01
CA TRP A 65 7.25 14.65 1.01
C TRP A 65 6.37 13.53 1.57
N PHE A 66 6.51 13.20 2.85
CA PHE A 66 5.88 12.02 3.44
C PHE A 66 5.06 12.33 4.69
N GLU A 67 4.01 11.55 4.89
CA GLU A 67 3.24 11.47 6.13
C GLU A 67 3.51 10.12 6.80
N ALA A 68 3.87 10.14 8.08
CA ALA A 68 4.09 8.92 8.87
C ALA A 68 3.49 9.09 10.26
N LYS A 69 2.74 8.09 10.73
CA LYS A 69 2.15 8.12 12.07
C LYS A 69 3.18 7.87 13.17
N ASN A 70 4.16 7.00 12.91
CA ASN A 70 5.20 6.63 13.85
C ASN A 70 6.42 6.10 13.06
N LEU A 71 7.61 6.60 13.40
CA LEU A 71 8.86 6.31 12.71
C LEU A 71 9.45 4.92 13.01
N ARG A 72 9.00 4.25 14.08
CA ARG A 72 9.46 2.89 14.45
C ARG A 72 8.53 1.79 13.97
N SER A 73 7.24 2.09 13.85
CA SER A 73 6.20 1.13 13.48
C SER A 73 5.02 1.90 12.88
N GLY A 74 4.80 1.80 11.57
CA GLY A 74 3.69 2.53 10.95
C GLY A 74 3.66 2.55 9.43
N LEU A 75 2.56 3.11 8.93
CA LEU A 75 2.33 3.45 7.53
C LEU A 75 3.03 4.77 7.18
N ILE A 76 3.71 4.76 6.03
CA ILE A 76 4.37 5.89 5.40
C ILE A 76 3.67 6.14 4.06
N ASP A 77 3.00 7.27 3.94
CA ASP A 77 2.27 7.67 2.73
C ASP A 77 2.98 8.85 2.04
N PRO A 78 3.27 8.77 0.72
CA PRO A 78 3.72 9.91 -0.07
C PRO A 78 2.61 10.94 -0.21
N LYS A 79 2.95 12.23 -0.15
CA LYS A 79 1.99 13.30 -0.42
C LYS A 79 1.57 13.35 -1.90
N PRO A 80 0.39 13.94 -2.22
CA PRO A 80 -0.17 13.90 -3.58
C PRO A 80 0.70 14.53 -4.68
N ASP A 81 1.59 15.44 -4.32
CA ASP A 81 2.46 16.21 -5.20
C ASP A 81 3.79 15.50 -5.54
N CYS A 82 4.04 14.33 -4.96
CA CYS A 82 5.23 13.53 -5.23
C CYS A 82 4.90 12.10 -5.62
N PHE A 83 5.87 11.39 -6.21
CA PHE A 83 5.81 9.95 -6.46
C PHE A 83 7.15 9.29 -6.15
N VAL A 84 7.10 8.07 -5.64
CA VAL A 84 8.27 7.40 -5.09
C VAL A 84 8.85 6.45 -6.13
N LEU A 85 10.06 6.78 -6.61
CA LEU A 85 10.81 5.96 -7.55
C LEU A 85 11.77 4.99 -6.86
N LYS A 86 12.06 5.21 -5.59
CA LYS A 86 13.03 4.40 -4.85
C LYS A 86 12.70 4.35 -3.38
N VAL A 87 12.82 3.18 -2.77
CA VAL A 87 12.69 2.98 -1.33
C VAL A 87 14.02 2.46 -0.81
N VAL A 88 14.57 3.14 0.20
CA VAL A 88 15.84 2.82 0.84
C VAL A 88 15.67 2.70 2.35
N CYS A 89 16.60 1.99 2.99
CA CYS A 89 16.74 1.96 4.44
C CYS A 89 18.20 2.27 4.79
N GLY A 90 18.49 3.54 5.05
CA GLY A 90 19.86 4.04 5.08
C GLY A 90 20.54 3.84 3.71
N ASN A 91 21.65 3.11 3.69
CA ASN A 91 22.42 2.89 2.46
C ASN A 91 21.89 1.72 1.60
N ASP A 92 20.97 0.90 2.12
CA ASP A 92 20.43 -0.25 1.40
C ASP A 92 19.28 0.18 0.49
N THR A 93 19.35 -0.15 -0.80
CA THR A 93 18.20 -0.02 -1.71
C THR A 93 17.28 -1.23 -1.58
N LEU A 94 16.04 -1.00 -1.16
CA LEU A 94 15.04 -2.05 -0.95
C LEU A 94 14.20 -2.31 -2.20
N TRP A 95 13.88 -1.23 -2.91
CA TRP A 95 13.12 -1.25 -4.15
C TRP A 95 13.46 -0.02 -5.00
N GLU A 96 13.42 -0.20 -6.31
CA GLU A 96 13.63 0.85 -7.30
C GLU A 96 12.63 0.65 -8.44
N SER A 97 12.11 1.76 -8.95
CA SER A 97 11.12 1.79 -10.00
C SER A 97 11.69 1.26 -11.30
N VAL A 98 10.92 0.41 -11.95
CA VAL A 98 11.21 -0.12 -13.28
C VAL A 98 9.93 -0.04 -14.09
N ASN A 99 9.99 0.35 -15.36
CA ASN A 99 8.85 0.36 -16.28
C ASN A 99 7.62 1.16 -15.79
N GLY A 100 7.82 2.27 -15.08
CA GLY A 100 6.74 3.15 -14.61
C GLY A 100 5.91 2.59 -13.47
N TRP A 101 6.43 1.62 -12.72
CA TRP A 101 5.88 1.25 -11.41
C TRP A 101 6.25 2.30 -10.37
N GLU A 102 5.31 2.68 -9.52
CA GLU A 102 5.53 3.66 -8.46
C GLU A 102 5.22 3.02 -7.10
N CYS A 103 6.02 3.36 -6.09
CA CYS A 103 5.68 3.00 -4.71
C CYS A 103 4.57 3.94 -4.23
N THR A 104 3.45 3.37 -3.79
CA THR A 104 2.28 4.13 -3.31
C THR A 104 2.28 4.33 -1.81
N HIS A 105 2.90 3.42 -1.06
CA HIS A 105 3.05 3.49 0.38
C HIS A 105 4.06 2.44 0.87
N ALA A 106 4.55 2.61 2.10
CA ALA A 106 5.33 1.58 2.78
C ALA A 106 4.87 1.41 4.23
N PHE A 107 4.85 0.17 4.72
CA PHE A 107 4.77 -0.13 6.15
C PHE A 107 6.17 -0.46 6.66
N PHE A 108 6.55 0.12 7.79
CA PHE A 108 7.84 -0.12 8.42
C PHE A 108 7.64 -0.55 9.87
N HIS A 109 8.27 -1.65 10.27
CA HIS A 109 8.39 -2.09 11.67
C HIS A 109 9.86 -2.33 11.99
N CYS A 110 10.33 -1.80 13.11
CA CYS A 110 11.72 -1.89 13.53
C CYS A 110 11.85 -2.17 15.03
N SER A 111 12.73 -3.10 15.37
CA SER A 111 13.29 -3.31 16.70
C SER A 111 14.81 -3.21 16.64
N GLU A 112 15.51 -3.51 17.74
CA GLU A 112 16.96 -3.63 17.75
C GLU A 112 17.45 -4.84 16.93
N MET A 113 16.66 -5.92 16.92
CA MET A 113 17.04 -7.19 16.32
C MET A 113 16.59 -7.34 14.87
N ARG A 114 15.47 -6.70 14.49
CA ARG A 114 14.77 -6.96 13.23
C ARG A 114 14.19 -5.70 12.62
N LYS A 115 14.14 -5.68 11.29
CA LYS A 115 13.47 -4.66 10.47
C LYS A 115 12.61 -5.35 9.44
N LEU A 116 11.35 -4.94 9.34
CA LEU A 116 10.39 -5.39 8.36
C LEU A 116 9.89 -4.19 7.57
N VAL A 117 9.94 -4.27 6.25
CA VAL A 117 9.42 -3.26 5.32
C VAL A 117 8.46 -3.94 4.36
N VAL A 118 7.27 -3.40 4.21
CA VAL A 118 6.28 -3.84 3.21
C VAL A 118 6.03 -2.68 2.26
N ILE A 119 6.28 -2.87 0.97
CA ILE A 119 6.20 -1.83 -0.06
C ILE A 119 4.98 -2.14 -0.93
N GLY A 120 4.03 -1.20 -0.98
CA GLY A 120 2.93 -1.22 -1.93
C GLY A 120 3.36 -0.55 -3.23
N VAL A 121 3.20 -1.25 -4.35
CA VAL A 121 3.64 -0.77 -5.67
C VAL A 121 2.48 -0.84 -6.64
N GLU A 122 2.29 0.21 -7.44
CA GLU A 122 1.22 0.28 -8.43
C GLU A 122 1.70 0.78 -9.79
N ARG A 123 1.00 0.33 -10.83
CA ARG A 123 1.10 0.84 -12.19
C ARG A 123 -0.26 0.73 -12.87
N ALA A 124 -0.83 1.87 -13.25
CA ALA A 124 -2.16 1.97 -13.83
C ALA A 124 -3.23 1.32 -12.92
N LYS A 125 -3.74 0.13 -13.29
CA LYS A 125 -4.75 -0.61 -12.52
C LYS A 125 -4.22 -1.89 -11.88
N ARG A 126 -2.89 -2.09 -11.86
CA ARG A 126 -2.24 -3.26 -11.27
C ARG A 126 -1.45 -2.82 -10.05
N GLY A 127 -1.57 -3.59 -8.97
CA GLY A 127 -0.81 -3.39 -7.75
C GLY A 127 -0.28 -4.71 -7.21
N PHE A 128 0.84 -4.67 -6.51
CA PHE A 128 1.33 -5.78 -5.71
C PHE A 128 2.08 -5.27 -4.49
N TYR A 129 2.32 -6.18 -3.56
CA TYR A 129 3.09 -5.91 -2.35
C TYR A 129 4.40 -6.70 -2.37
N LYS A 130 5.45 -6.08 -1.84
CA LYS A 130 6.74 -6.71 -1.60
C LYS A 130 7.11 -6.57 -0.13
N ALA A 131 7.35 -7.68 0.55
CA ALA A 131 7.76 -7.69 1.96
C ALA A 131 9.22 -8.10 2.10
N LEU A 132 9.97 -7.35 2.89
CA LEU A 132 11.40 -7.51 3.10
C LEU A 132 11.70 -7.53 4.61
N LEU A 133 12.43 -8.55 5.04
CA LEU A 133 12.88 -8.70 6.42
C LEU A 133 14.41 -8.63 6.47
N LYS A 134 14.95 -7.92 7.46
CA LYS A 134 16.36 -7.93 7.83
C LYS A 134 16.51 -8.25 9.29
N GLN A 135 17.22 -9.32 9.59
CA GLN A 135 17.68 -9.64 10.93
C GLN A 135 19.05 -9.00 11.19
N GLN A 136 19.42 -8.82 12.45
CA GLN A 136 20.70 -8.24 12.84
C GLN A 136 21.87 -9.02 12.21
N GLY A 137 22.77 -8.31 11.52
CA GLY A 137 23.92 -8.91 10.83
C GLY A 137 23.58 -9.63 9.52
N GLU A 138 22.31 -9.78 9.16
CA GLU A 138 21.90 -10.40 7.91
C GLU A 138 21.65 -9.38 6.79
N ARG A 139 21.56 -9.90 5.55
CA ARG A 139 21.07 -9.14 4.40
C ARG A 139 19.54 -9.13 4.39
N TRP A 140 18.96 -8.15 3.71
CA TRP A 140 17.53 -8.14 3.41
C TRP A 140 17.13 -9.39 2.64
N LYS A 141 16.04 -10.02 3.07
CA LYS A 141 15.43 -11.19 2.42
C LYS A 141 13.97 -10.89 2.13
N GLU A 142 13.53 -11.24 0.94
CA GLU A 142 12.10 -11.20 0.60
C GLU A 142 11.37 -12.31 1.33
N ILE A 143 10.20 -11.97 1.89
CA ILE A 143 9.37 -12.92 2.64
C ILE A 143 7.96 -13.00 2.04
N PRO A 144 7.27 -14.14 2.19
CA PRO A 144 5.87 -14.25 1.80
C PRO A 144 4.98 -13.27 2.57
N MET A 145 4.04 -12.62 1.87
CA MET A 145 3.08 -11.69 2.49
C MET A 145 2.25 -12.31 3.62
N ILE A 146 1.99 -13.62 3.57
CA ILE A 146 1.27 -14.34 4.63
C ILE A 146 1.98 -14.33 5.99
N ASN A 147 3.30 -14.06 6.02
CA ASN A 147 4.08 -14.03 7.25
C ASN A 147 4.20 -12.61 7.85
N VAL A 148 3.73 -11.57 7.15
CA VAL A 148 3.94 -10.17 7.53
C VAL A 148 3.32 -9.85 8.88
N ASP A 149 2.04 -10.19 9.10
CA ASP A 149 1.33 -9.82 10.32
C ASP A 149 1.94 -10.49 11.56
N THR A 150 2.30 -11.78 11.45
CA THR A 150 2.99 -12.50 12.53
C THR A 150 4.32 -11.86 12.85
N LEU A 151 5.13 -11.53 11.84
CA LEU A 151 6.44 -10.91 12.04
C LEU A 151 6.33 -9.48 12.59
N ALA A 152 5.39 -8.68 12.10
CA ALA A 152 5.13 -7.34 12.60
C ALA A 152 4.78 -7.37 14.09
N PHE A 153 3.87 -8.27 14.48
CA PHE A 153 3.49 -8.46 15.87
C PHE A 153 4.67 -8.93 16.75
N GLU A 154 5.50 -9.84 16.26
CA GLU A 154 6.69 -10.27 16.97
C GLU A 154 7.72 -9.14 17.16
N ILE A 155 7.95 -8.32 16.13
CA ILE A 155 8.87 -7.18 16.18
C ILE A 155 8.39 -6.12 17.17
N ASP A 156 7.09 -5.82 17.17
CA ASP A 156 6.51 -4.84 18.10
C ASP A 156 6.64 -5.30 19.58
N ARG A 157 6.73 -6.61 19.84
CA ARG A 157 6.96 -7.18 21.19
C ARG A 157 8.42 -7.14 21.67
N GLU A 158 9.36 -6.82 20.78
CA GLU A 158 10.78 -6.69 21.13
C GLU A 158 11.16 -5.30 21.66
N GLN A 159 10.20 -4.36 21.68
CA GLN A 159 10.38 -2.97 22.13
C GLN A 159 10.15 -2.84 23.65
#